data_AF-A0A939CM16-F1
#
_entry.id   AF-A0A939CM16-F1
#
_cell.length_a   1.000
_cell.length_b   1.000
_cell.length_c   1.000
_cell.angle_alpha   90.00
_cell.angle_beta   90.00
_cell.angle_gamma   90.00
#
_symmetry.space_group_name_H-M   'P 1'
#
loop_
_entity.id
_entity.type
_entity.pdbx_description
1 polymer ?
#
loop_
_entity_poly.entity_id
_entity_poly.type
_entity_poly.pdbx_seq_one_letter_code
_entity_poly.pdbx_strand_id
1 'polypeptide(L)' 'MTSRVAAISSCKTASTPLGRVGQPEDIGPIAVFLASEDSHWLTGQRILATGGQTW' A
#
# COMPACT_ATOMS: atom_id res chain seq x y z
N MET A 1 -2.97 1.76 -29.35
CA MET A 1 -1.86 2.01 -28.39
C MET A 1 -2.31 2.17 -26.94
N THR A 2 -3.62 2.16 -26.63
CA THR A 2 -4.16 2.36 -25.26
C THR A 2 -4.36 1.06 -24.46
N SER A 3 -4.35 -0.10 -25.12
CA SER A 3 -4.74 -1.38 -24.50
C SER A 3 -3.75 -1.90 -23.43
N ARG A 4 -2.43 -1.66 -23.57
CA ARG A 4 -1.44 -2.21 -22.63
C ARG A 4 -1.37 -1.47 -21.29
N VAL A 5 -1.71 -0.18 -21.24
CA VAL A 5 -1.69 0.61 -20.00
C VAL A 5 -2.86 0.21 -19.08
N ALA A 6 -4.03 -0.08 -19.64
CA ALA A 6 -5.19 -0.56 -18.89
C ALA A 6 -4.95 -1.97 -18.29
N ALA A 7 -4.27 -2.86 -19.04
CA ALA A 7 -3.96 -4.21 -18.57
C ALA A 7 -2.98 -4.24 -17.37
N ILE A 8 -2.03 -3.30 -17.32
CA ILE A 8 -1.11 -3.17 -16.17
C ILE A 8 -1.86 -2.70 -14.91
N SER A 9 -2.89 -1.86 -15.05
CA SER A 9 -3.72 -1.43 -13.91
C SER A 9 -4.60 -2.55 -13.36
N SER A 10 -5.17 -3.40 -14.22
CA SER A 10 -6.07 -4.45 -13.74
C SER A 10 -5.32 -5.59 -13.03
N CYS A 11 -4.11 -5.93 -13.46
CA CYS A 11 -3.34 -7.01 -12.80
C CYS A 11 -2.97 -6.65 -11.36
N LYS A 12 -2.67 -5.37 -11.08
CA LYS A 12 -2.36 -4.86 -9.74
C LYS A 12 -3.51 -5.04 -8.77
N THR A 13 -4.74 -4.94 -9.28
CA THR A 13 -5.98 -5.09 -8.50
C THR A 13 -6.28 -6.56 -8.19
N ALA A 14 -5.97 -7.47 -9.12
CA ALA A 14 -6.19 -8.90 -8.93
C ALA A 14 -5.28 -9.51 -7.85
N SER A 15 -4.09 -8.93 -7.65
CA SER A 15 -3.14 -9.41 -6.64
C SER A 15 -3.40 -8.83 -5.24
N THR A 16 -4.11 -7.71 -5.11
CA THR A 16 -4.50 -7.13 -3.81
C THR A 16 -5.74 -7.81 -3.22
N PRO A 17 -5.69 -8.42 -2.02
CA PRO A 17 -6.89 -8.95 -1.35
C PRO A 17 -7.98 -7.91 -1.11
N LEU A 18 -7.60 -6.65 -0.91
CA LEU A 18 -8.54 -5.52 -0.81
C LEU A 18 -9.22 -5.17 -2.14
N GLY A 19 -8.89 -5.84 -3.24
CA GLY A 19 -9.61 -5.74 -4.52
C GLY A 19 -9.53 -4.37 -5.20
N ARG A 20 -8.56 -3.53 -4.80
CA ARG A 20 -8.33 -2.20 -5.38
C ARG A 20 -6.86 -1.80 -5.28
N VAL A 21 -6.46 -0.88 -6.15
CA VAL A 21 -5.17 -0.19 -6.03
C VAL A 21 -5.18 0.71 -4.79
N GLY A 22 -4.09 0.66 -4.02
CA GLY A 22 -3.87 1.54 -2.88
C GLY A 22 -3.90 3.01 -3.28
N GLN A 23 -4.48 3.85 -2.44
CA GLN A 23 -4.62 5.29 -2.64
C GLN A 23 -3.72 6.05 -1.65
N PRO A 24 -3.37 7.32 -1.92
CA PRO A 24 -2.60 8.13 -0.99
C PRO A 24 -3.18 8.17 0.44
N GLU A 25 -4.51 8.14 0.54
CA GLU A 25 -5.26 8.14 1.80
C GLU A 25 -5.03 6.88 2.64
N ASP A 26 -4.58 5.77 2.04
CA ASP A 26 -4.24 4.55 2.76
C ASP A 26 -2.85 4.63 3.40
N ILE A 27 -1.93 5.42 2.84
CA ILE A 27 -0.53 5.51 3.28
C ILE A 27 -0.30 6.71 4.21
N GLY A 28 -1.00 7.82 3.96
CA GLY A 28 -0.88 9.05 4.75
C GLY A 28 -1.01 8.82 6.26
N PRO A 29 -2.07 8.16 6.75
CA PRO A 29 -2.24 7.87 8.17
C PRO A 29 -1.11 7.00 8.76
N ILE A 30 -0.58 6.06 7.97
CA ILE A 30 0.53 5.19 8.40
C ILE A 30 1.81 6.01 8.57
N ALA A 31 2.08 6.93 7.64
CA ALA A 31 3.22 7.83 7.74
C ALA A 31 3.09 8.77 8.95
N VAL A 32 1.89 9.29 9.22
CA VAL A 32 1.62 10.12 10.41
C VAL A 32 1.84 9.32 11.69
N PHE A 33 1.36 8.08 11.76
CA PHE A 33 1.60 7.19 12.90
C PHE A 33 3.11 7.00 13.14
N LEU A 34 3.87 6.69 12.09
CA LEU A 34 5.33 6.50 12.16
C LEU A 34 6.11 7.78 12.53
N ALA A 35 5.53 8.95 12.30
CA ALA A 35 6.12 10.22 12.70
C ALA A 35 5.69 10.66 14.12
N SER A 36 4.74 9.96 14.73
CA SER A 36 4.19 10.29 16.04
C SER A 36 4.89 9.55 17.18
N GLU A 37 4.73 10.08 18.41
CA GLU A 37 5.22 9.47 19.66
C GLU A 37 4.65 8.07 19.91
N ASP A 38 3.48 7.75 19.33
CA ASP A 38 2.86 6.43 19.45
C ASP A 38 3.74 5.31 18.86
N SER A 39 4.68 5.67 17.99
CA SER A 39 5.62 4.75 17.35
C SER A 39 7.04 4.76 17.96
N HIS A 40 7.27 5.42 19.11
CA HIS A 40 8.63 5.67 19.65
C HIS A 40 9.51 4.42 19.90
N TRP A 41 8.92 3.23 20.05
CA TRP A 41 9.66 1.98 20.23
C TRP A 41 9.80 1.15 18.94
N LEU A 42 9.21 1.61 17.84
CA LEU A 42 9.21 0.91 16.56
C LEU A 42 10.40 1.39 15.70
N THR A 43 11.44 0.57 15.61
CA THR A 43 12.63 0.87 14.81
C THR A 43 13.14 -0.34 14.02
N GLY A 44 13.80 -0.09 12.89
CA GLY A 44 14.39 -1.11 12.02
C GLY A 44 13.39 -2.04 11.33
N GLN A 45 12.09 -1.75 11.42
CA GLN A 45 11.04 -2.59 10.85
C GLN A 45 10.63 -2.14 9.45
N ARG A 46 10.18 -3.11 8.65
CA ARG A 46 9.60 -2.88 7.34
C ARG A 46 8.10 -3.13 7.40
N ILE A 47 7.30 -2.06 7.42
CA ILE A 47 5.84 -2.16 7.44
C ILE A 47 5.29 -2.33 6.02
N LEU A 48 4.50 -3.38 5.80
CA LEU A 48 3.85 -3.67 4.53
C LEU A 48 2.44 -3.07 4.49
N ALA A 49 2.31 -1.90 3.87
CA ALA A 49 1.01 -1.25 3.60
C ALA A 49 0.49 -1.61 2.19
N THR A 50 0.20 -2.88 1.96
CA THR A 50 0.02 -3.43 0.59
C THR A 50 -1.40 -3.84 0.26
N GLY A 51 -2.35 -3.56 1.16
CA GLY A 51 -3.73 -4.01 1.01
C GLY A 51 -3.91 -5.53 1.13
N GLY A 52 -2.97 -6.21 1.82
CA GLY A 52 -3.00 -7.65 2.08
C GLY A 52 -2.08 -8.48 1.18
N GLN A 53 -1.27 -7.85 0.31
CA GLN A 53 -0.29 -8.60 -0.48
C GLN A 53 0.90 -9.00 0.36
N THR A 54 1.16 -10.30 0.41
CA THR A 54 2.31 -10.93 1.06
C THR A 54 2.99 -11.76 -0.03
N TRP A 55 3.90 -11.13 -0.78
CA TRP A 55 4.71 -11.79 -1.79
C TRP A 55 5.86 -12.57 -1.17
#